data_AF-A0AAP3GYB6-F1
#
_entry.id   AF-A0AAP3GYB6-F1
#
_cell.length_a   1.000
_cell.length_b   1.000
_cell.length_c   1.000
_cell.angle_alpha   90.00
_cell.angle_beta   90.00
_cell.angle_gamma   90.00
#
_symmetry.space_group_name_H-M   'P 1'
#
loop_
_entity.id
_entity.type
_entity.pdbx_description
1 polymer ?
#
loop_
_entity_poly.entity_id
_entity_poly.type
_entity_poly.pdbx_seq_one_letter_code
_entity_poly.pdbx_strand_id
1 'polypeptide(L)'
;MPLRTSLTSGVFIALTLIFSSWNSALHANSAGFSLVGDGGFFMRTSAPSARDVVLNDDATGRGAVSMNPGAASLFRGRSSGSLFARAAVAVGIDVAEIMNVIASAEAGKADYDAVQHGAKIKPPADPTDMTLLEIYTWIDATPGQPHAIGRYQFIPATLRRLVKHQGVPLGRKFNKDLQDQLAHQLIEEAGLSQFKAGDMTQTTFMNNLAKIWAGLPTSNGKSYYHNYAGNRATVSWDSYKARMDAIFSS
;
A
#
# COMPACT_ATOMS: atom_id res chain seq x y z
N MET A 1 -1.04 -16.82 57.34
CA MET A 1 -1.42 -16.89 55.91
C MET A 1 -1.11 -15.55 55.27
N PRO A 2 -0.12 -15.43 54.36
CA PRO A 2 0.12 -14.20 53.62
C PRO A 2 -0.74 -14.15 52.36
N LEU A 3 -1.33 -12.99 52.07
CA LEU A 3 -2.04 -12.70 50.83
C LEU A 3 -1.06 -12.64 49.66
N ARG A 4 -1.36 -13.42 48.61
CA ARG A 4 -0.70 -13.37 47.31
C ARG A 4 -1.26 -12.24 46.45
N THR A 5 -0.33 -11.75 45.65
CA THR A 5 -0.32 -10.65 44.69
C THR A 5 -1.11 -10.89 43.40
N SER A 6 -1.39 -9.75 42.75
CA SER A 6 -1.41 -9.51 41.29
C SER A 6 -2.58 -10.06 40.47
N LEU A 7 -3.29 -9.14 39.80
CA LEU A 7 -3.64 -9.29 38.39
C LEU A 7 -3.52 -7.92 37.72
N THR A 8 -2.54 -7.83 36.82
CA THR A 8 -2.22 -6.70 35.95
C THR A 8 -3.30 -6.51 34.89
N SER A 9 -3.80 -5.28 34.78
CA SER A 9 -4.67 -4.81 33.70
C SER A 9 -3.93 -4.79 32.36
N GLY A 10 -4.33 -5.64 31.41
CA GLY A 10 -3.91 -5.55 30.01
C GLY A 10 -4.93 -4.75 29.20
N VAL A 11 -4.68 -3.46 29.02
CA VAL A 11 -5.41 -2.62 28.05
C VAL A 11 -4.62 -2.63 26.74
N PHE A 12 -5.11 -3.33 25.73
CA PHE A 12 -4.58 -3.24 24.36
C PHE A 12 -5.40 -2.23 23.58
N ILE A 13 -4.78 -1.09 23.28
CA ILE A 13 -5.38 -0.01 22.48
C ILE A 13 -5.40 -0.46 21.01
N ALA A 14 -6.61 -0.49 20.44
CA ALA A 14 -6.84 -0.70 19.02
C ALA A 14 -6.22 0.44 18.20
N LEU A 15 -5.37 0.10 17.22
CA LEU A 15 -4.78 1.08 16.31
C LEU A 15 -5.78 1.39 15.17
N THR A 16 -6.69 2.33 15.40
CA THR A 16 -7.39 3.05 14.34
C THR A 16 -6.51 4.20 13.87
N LEU A 17 -5.74 4.00 12.80
CA LEU A 17 -5.17 5.13 12.06
C LEU A 17 -6.16 5.57 10.99
N ILE A 18 -6.90 6.61 11.33
CA ILE A 18 -7.65 7.45 10.40
C ILE A 18 -6.59 8.24 9.60
N PHE A 19 -6.35 7.85 8.35
CA PHE A 19 -5.63 8.70 7.40
C PHE A 19 -6.58 9.75 6.84
N SER A 20 -6.72 10.86 7.55
CA SER A 20 -7.30 12.09 7.02
C SER A 20 -6.33 13.24 7.31
N SER A 21 -6.04 14.02 6.26
CA SER A 21 -5.35 15.32 6.22
C SER A 21 -3.91 15.32 5.67
N TRP A 22 -3.78 15.07 4.37
CA TRP A 22 -2.78 15.78 3.56
C TRP A 22 -3.53 16.74 2.64
N ASN A 23 -3.84 17.94 3.15
CA ASN A 23 -4.05 19.10 2.30
C ASN A 23 -3.88 20.40 3.09
N SER A 24 -2.90 21.20 2.70
CA SER A 24 -2.77 22.63 2.98
C SER A 24 -1.58 23.12 2.15
N ALA A 25 -1.62 24.21 1.39
CA ALA A 25 -2.66 25.14 0.95
C ALA A 25 -1.98 26.02 -0.12
N LEU A 26 -2.79 26.71 -0.93
CA LEU A 26 -2.60 28.07 -1.51
C LEU A 26 -3.04 28.12 -2.99
N HIS A 27 -4.30 28.47 -3.24
CA HIS A 27 -4.65 29.86 -3.58
C HIS A 27 -6.17 30.01 -3.60
N ALA A 28 -6.64 30.98 -2.82
CA ALA A 28 -8.00 31.48 -2.84
C ALA A 28 -8.25 32.26 -4.14
N ASN A 29 -9.46 32.15 -4.69
CA ASN A 29 -10.25 33.32 -5.04
C ASN A 29 -11.74 32.95 -5.16
N SER A 30 -12.52 33.90 -4.67
CA SER A 30 -13.95 33.93 -4.41
C SER A 30 -14.84 34.07 -5.65
N ALA A 31 -16.09 33.57 -5.52
CA ALA A 31 -17.37 34.27 -5.77
C ALA A 31 -18.40 33.43 -6.54
N GLY A 32 -19.67 33.51 -6.13
CA GLY A 32 -20.80 33.44 -7.07
C GLY A 32 -21.90 32.41 -6.81
N PHE A 33 -22.94 32.86 -6.11
CA PHE A 33 -24.38 32.50 -6.15
C PHE A 33 -24.95 31.51 -7.20
N SER A 34 -25.70 30.53 -6.69
CA SER A 34 -27.12 30.12 -6.93
C SER A 34 -27.89 30.30 -8.26
N LEU A 35 -28.82 29.33 -8.47
CA LEU A 35 -30.16 29.33 -9.14
C LEU A 35 -30.35 28.76 -10.56
N VAL A 36 -31.01 27.59 -10.60
CA VAL A 36 -32.15 27.09 -11.43
C VAL A 36 -32.24 27.46 -12.92
N GLY A 37 -32.52 26.42 -13.74
CA GLY A 37 -33.15 26.58 -15.06
C GLY A 37 -33.49 25.24 -15.72
N ASP A 38 -34.76 24.86 -15.66
CA ASP A 38 -35.39 23.76 -16.41
C ASP A 38 -35.34 23.94 -17.93
N GLY A 39 -35.39 22.84 -18.69
CA GLY A 39 -35.83 22.87 -20.09
C GLY A 39 -35.21 21.80 -20.99
N GLY A 40 -35.97 20.77 -21.31
CA GLY A 40 -35.62 19.78 -22.32
C GLY A 40 -35.84 20.29 -23.76
N PHE A 41 -35.02 19.82 -24.70
CA PHE A 41 -35.32 19.81 -26.12
C PHE A 41 -34.56 18.68 -26.83
N PHE A 42 -35.27 17.91 -27.66
CA PHE A 42 -34.77 16.76 -28.40
C PHE A 42 -34.03 17.19 -29.67
N MET A 43 -32.89 16.57 -29.98
CA MET A 43 -32.53 16.28 -31.38
C MET A 43 -31.64 15.04 -31.48
N ARG A 44 -32.12 14.08 -32.29
CA ARG A 44 -31.51 12.81 -32.69
C ARG A 44 -30.40 13.06 -33.72
N THR A 45 -29.23 12.45 -33.56
CA THR A 45 -28.51 11.79 -34.67
C THR A 45 -27.63 10.66 -34.15
N SER A 46 -27.62 9.56 -34.92
CA SER A 46 -26.58 8.54 -35.02
C SER A 46 -26.37 7.58 -33.85
N ALA A 47 -26.93 6.36 -34.00
CA ALA A 47 -26.33 5.17 -33.42
C ALA A 47 -24.92 4.96 -33.99
N PRO A 48 -24.00 4.40 -33.18
CA PRO A 48 -23.47 3.12 -33.61
C PRO A 48 -23.68 2.04 -32.56
N SER A 49 -23.95 0.86 -33.11
CA SER A 49 -23.80 -0.46 -32.51
C SER A 49 -22.43 -0.63 -31.85
N ALA A 50 -22.45 -1.29 -30.69
CA ALA A 50 -21.42 -2.15 -30.09
C ALA A 50 -21.42 -1.94 -28.57
N ARG A 51 -22.35 -2.60 -27.88
CA ARG A 51 -22.08 -3.00 -26.49
C ARG A 51 -21.19 -4.23 -26.56
N ASP A 52 -19.90 -4.01 -26.81
CA ASP A 52 -18.91 -4.93 -26.29
C ASP A 52 -18.84 -4.65 -24.79
N VAL A 53 -19.64 -5.42 -24.06
CA VAL A 53 -19.40 -5.67 -22.65
C VAL A 53 -18.02 -6.30 -22.61
N VAL A 54 -17.00 -5.49 -22.34
CA VAL A 54 -15.71 -6.00 -21.89
C VAL A 54 -16.00 -6.66 -20.55
N LEU A 55 -16.20 -7.98 -20.60
CA LEU A 55 -16.06 -8.86 -19.46
C LEU A 55 -14.61 -8.70 -19.01
N ASN A 56 -14.37 -7.76 -18.10
CA ASN A 56 -13.13 -7.80 -17.34
C ASN A 56 -13.26 -9.04 -16.44
N ASP A 57 -12.27 -9.93 -16.51
CA ASP A 57 -12.18 -11.04 -15.57
C ASP A 57 -12.08 -10.48 -14.14
N ASP A 58 -13.20 -10.51 -13.42
CA ASP A 58 -13.42 -9.95 -12.08
C ASP A 58 -12.55 -10.58 -10.96
N ALA A 59 -11.55 -11.39 -11.34
CA ALA A 59 -10.70 -12.16 -10.44
C ALA A 59 -9.46 -11.39 -9.93
N THR A 60 -8.98 -10.39 -10.67
CA THR A 60 -7.68 -9.73 -10.41
C THR A 60 -7.76 -8.46 -9.58
N GLY A 61 -8.95 -7.87 -9.40
CA GLY A 61 -9.09 -6.54 -8.82
C GLY A 61 -8.40 -5.47 -9.69
N ARG A 62 -8.51 -4.20 -9.30
CA ARG A 62 -8.02 -3.07 -10.12
C ARG A 62 -6.50 -2.88 -10.13
N GLY A 63 -5.75 -3.63 -9.31
CA GLY A 63 -4.30 -3.45 -9.17
C GLY A 63 -3.91 -2.18 -8.41
N ALA A 64 -2.60 -1.89 -8.38
CA ALA A 64 -2.08 -0.65 -7.82
C ALA A 64 -2.38 0.54 -8.75
N VAL A 65 -2.84 1.65 -8.16
CA VAL A 65 -3.18 2.88 -8.87
C VAL A 65 -2.17 3.96 -8.50
N SER A 66 -1.55 4.57 -9.52
CA SER A 66 -0.65 5.72 -9.35
C SER A 66 -1.44 6.93 -8.82
N MET A 67 -0.84 7.64 -7.85
CA MET A 67 -1.42 8.87 -7.30
C MET A 67 -1.10 10.12 -8.14
N ASN A 68 -0.34 9.98 -9.23
CA ASN A 68 -0.08 11.06 -10.18
C ASN A 68 -0.93 10.87 -11.45
N PRO A 69 -1.97 11.70 -11.69
CA PRO A 69 -2.82 11.57 -12.88
C PRO A 69 -2.06 11.76 -14.20
N GLY A 70 -0.90 12.42 -14.19
CA GLY A 70 0.00 12.54 -15.34
C GLY A 70 0.85 11.29 -15.62
N ALA A 71 1.12 10.46 -14.60
CA ALA A 71 1.85 9.20 -14.74
C ALA A 71 0.94 8.03 -15.19
N ALA A 72 -0.36 8.12 -14.89
CA ALA A 72 -1.38 7.15 -15.32
C ALA A 72 -1.55 7.05 -16.85
N SER A 73 -1.01 8.01 -17.61
CA SER A 73 -1.10 8.04 -19.08
C SER A 73 -0.01 7.24 -19.81
N LEU A 74 0.96 6.65 -19.10
CA LEU A 74 2.08 5.93 -19.73
C LEU A 74 1.85 4.44 -19.99
N PHE A 75 0.69 3.90 -19.60
CA PHE A 75 0.33 2.49 -19.84
C PHE A 75 -0.84 2.29 -20.81
N ARG A 76 -1.18 3.31 -21.62
CA ARG A 76 -2.21 3.20 -22.66
C ARG A 76 -1.62 3.34 -24.05
N GLY A 77 -1.44 2.21 -24.72
CA GLY A 77 -1.43 2.13 -26.19
C GLY A 77 -0.05 2.10 -26.85
N ARG A 78 0.32 0.91 -27.33
CA ARG A 78 1.31 0.71 -28.38
C ARG A 78 0.68 1.13 -29.72
N SER A 79 1.17 2.22 -30.33
CA SER A 79 1.58 2.27 -31.75
C SER A 79 1.82 3.71 -32.22
N SER A 80 3.06 3.94 -32.69
CA SER A 80 3.44 4.90 -33.74
C SER A 80 3.59 6.39 -33.38
N GLY A 81 4.85 6.76 -33.11
CA GLY A 81 5.56 7.91 -33.71
C GLY A 81 5.14 9.34 -33.34
N SER A 82 6.02 10.08 -32.63
CA SER A 82 6.67 11.31 -33.13
C SER A 82 7.48 12.02 -32.03
N LEU A 83 8.80 11.88 -32.12
CA LEU A 83 9.83 12.93 -32.21
C LEU A 83 9.75 14.27 -31.42
N PHE A 84 9.16 14.39 -30.21
CA PHE A 84 9.50 15.52 -29.31
C PHE A 84 9.37 15.16 -27.82
N ALA A 85 10.40 14.53 -27.26
CA ALA A 85 10.70 14.58 -25.82
C ALA A 85 12.17 14.20 -25.59
N ARG A 86 13.06 15.19 -25.48
CA ARG A 86 14.40 14.93 -24.93
C ARG A 86 14.24 14.65 -23.43
N ALA A 87 14.81 13.52 -23.03
CA ALA A 87 15.17 13.13 -21.67
C ALA A 87 14.01 12.84 -20.69
N ALA A 88 13.27 11.77 -20.95
CA ALA A 88 13.02 10.82 -19.87
C ALA A 88 14.01 9.67 -20.09
N VAL A 89 15.17 9.70 -19.42
CA VAL A 89 15.79 8.45 -19.03
C VAL A 89 14.75 7.83 -18.10
N ALA A 90 13.89 6.98 -18.65
CA ALA A 90 13.03 6.15 -17.83
C ALA A 90 13.98 5.17 -17.14
N VAL A 91 14.58 5.63 -16.04
CA VAL A 91 15.18 4.75 -15.03
C VAL A 91 14.10 3.73 -14.75
N GLY A 92 14.37 2.49 -15.17
CA GLY A 92 13.48 1.37 -14.94
C GLY A 92 13.50 1.10 -13.45
N ILE A 93 12.74 1.89 -12.68
CA ILE A 93 12.67 1.70 -11.23
C ILE A 93 11.99 0.37 -11.01
N ASP A 94 12.81 -0.59 -10.57
CA ASP A 94 12.35 -1.91 -10.27
C ASP A 94 11.64 -1.90 -8.91
N VAL A 95 10.31 -1.79 -8.98
CA VAL A 95 9.43 -1.86 -7.80
C VAL A 95 9.66 -3.18 -7.05
N ALA A 96 10.05 -4.26 -7.74
CA ALA A 96 10.37 -5.52 -7.10
C ALA A 96 11.62 -5.41 -6.21
N GLU A 97 12.60 -4.58 -6.58
CA GLU A 97 13.77 -4.34 -5.73
C GLU A 97 13.43 -3.50 -4.49
N ILE A 98 12.54 -2.50 -4.63
CA ILE A 98 12.01 -1.77 -3.46
C ILE A 98 11.28 -2.75 -2.53
N MET A 99 10.48 -3.64 -3.08
CA MET A 99 9.81 -4.70 -2.33
C MET A 99 10.79 -5.66 -1.65
N ASN A 100 11.90 -6.01 -2.29
CA ASN A 100 12.95 -6.84 -1.69
C ASN A 100 13.60 -6.15 -0.48
N VAL A 101 13.83 -4.83 -0.58
CA VAL A 101 14.32 -4.03 0.55
C VAL A 101 13.32 -4.07 1.71
N ILE A 102 12.03 -3.85 1.45
CA ILE A 102 10.97 -3.92 2.46
C ILE A 102 10.91 -5.32 3.10
N ALA A 103 10.85 -6.38 2.28
CA ALA A 103 10.74 -7.76 2.75
C ALA A 103 11.91 -8.15 3.66
N SER A 104 13.12 -7.70 3.34
CA SER A 104 14.30 -7.97 4.17
C SER A 104 14.25 -7.33 5.55
N ALA A 105 13.48 -6.24 5.71
CA ALA A 105 13.26 -5.59 7.00
C ALA A 105 12.09 -6.22 7.79
N GLU A 106 11.11 -6.80 7.11
CA GLU A 106 9.82 -7.20 7.71
C GLU A 106 9.65 -8.71 7.93
N ALA A 107 9.99 -9.55 6.95
CA ALA A 107 9.55 -10.95 6.92
C ALA A 107 10.65 -11.98 7.20
N GLY A 108 11.93 -11.59 7.11
CA GLY A 108 13.06 -12.50 7.31
C GLY A 108 12.99 -13.71 6.36
N LYS A 109 13.18 -14.93 6.88
CA LYS A 109 13.22 -16.17 6.07
C LYS A 109 11.85 -16.71 5.68
N ALA A 110 10.79 -16.33 6.39
CA ALA A 110 9.45 -16.84 6.13
C ALA A 110 8.79 -16.16 4.93
N ASP A 111 9.31 -14.98 4.53
CA ASP A 111 8.95 -14.30 3.29
C ASP A 111 7.42 -14.15 3.13
N TYR A 112 6.83 -14.60 2.03
CA TYR A 112 5.38 -14.54 1.77
C TYR A 112 4.49 -15.27 2.77
N ASP A 113 5.05 -16.19 3.54
CA ASP A 113 4.34 -16.97 4.56
C ASP A 113 4.64 -16.46 5.98
N ALA A 114 5.27 -15.28 6.10
CA ALA A 114 5.57 -14.68 7.39
C ALA A 114 4.29 -14.37 8.18
N VAL A 115 4.27 -14.80 9.44
CA VAL A 115 3.24 -14.47 10.42
C VAL A 115 3.95 -13.88 11.63
N GLN A 116 3.47 -12.75 12.13
CA GLN A 116 4.06 -12.12 13.30
C GLN A 116 4.26 -13.15 14.43
N HIS A 117 5.52 -13.27 14.88
CA HIS A 117 5.96 -14.11 15.98
C HIS A 117 5.10 -14.01 17.25
N GLY A 118 4.59 -12.82 17.59
CA GLY A 118 3.70 -12.58 18.74
C GLY A 118 2.30 -13.19 18.61
N ALA A 119 1.90 -13.69 17.43
CA ALA A 119 0.64 -14.40 17.24
C ALA A 119 0.70 -15.76 17.95
N LYS A 120 -0.12 -15.93 19.00
CA LYS A 120 -0.18 -17.17 19.80
C LYS A 120 -0.87 -18.30 19.05
N ILE A 121 -1.97 -17.97 18.37
CA ILE A 121 -2.72 -18.90 17.53
C ILE A 121 -2.32 -18.61 16.08
N LYS A 122 -1.60 -19.54 15.45
CA LYS A 122 -1.17 -19.41 14.05
C LYS A 122 -2.34 -19.65 13.09
N PRO A 123 -2.26 -19.12 11.85
CA PRO A 123 -3.23 -19.45 10.83
C PRO A 123 -3.27 -20.98 10.57
N PRO A 124 -4.41 -21.50 10.09
CA PRO A 124 -4.59 -22.94 9.86
C PRO A 124 -3.77 -23.51 8.68
N ALA A 125 -3.24 -22.64 7.81
CA ALA A 125 -2.39 -22.97 6.68
C ALA A 125 -1.37 -21.84 6.44
N ASP A 126 -0.43 -22.08 5.54
CA ASP A 126 0.52 -21.05 5.12
C ASP A 126 -0.23 -19.87 4.46
N PRO A 127 0.13 -18.61 4.75
CA PRO A 127 -0.56 -17.43 4.22
C PRO A 127 -0.78 -17.45 2.70
N THR A 128 0.18 -17.95 1.91
CA THR A 128 0.06 -18.02 0.44
C THR A 128 -0.98 -19.03 -0.06
N ASP A 129 -1.36 -19.99 0.78
CA ASP A 129 -2.37 -21.00 0.47
C ASP A 129 -3.78 -20.64 0.95
N MET A 130 -3.90 -19.66 1.83
CA MET A 130 -5.18 -19.18 2.34
C MET A 130 -5.85 -18.19 1.40
N THR A 131 -7.18 -18.22 1.36
CA THR A 131 -8.00 -17.14 0.83
C THR A 131 -8.04 -15.94 1.78
N LEU A 132 -8.36 -14.76 1.24
CA LEU A 132 -8.61 -13.56 2.07
C LEU A 132 -9.71 -13.80 3.11
N LEU A 133 -10.76 -14.57 2.75
CA LEU A 133 -11.83 -14.95 3.66
C LEU A 133 -11.29 -15.75 4.85
N GLU A 134 -10.49 -16.78 4.60
CA GLU A 134 -9.89 -17.61 5.66
C GLU A 134 -8.95 -16.81 6.56
N ILE A 135 -8.18 -15.88 5.99
CA ILE A 135 -7.33 -14.97 6.78
C ILE A 135 -8.19 -14.09 7.69
N TYR A 136 -9.28 -13.52 7.17
CA TYR A 136 -10.20 -12.71 7.97
C TYR A 136 -10.90 -13.53 9.05
N THR A 137 -11.32 -14.76 8.74
CA THR A 137 -11.88 -15.68 9.74
C THR A 137 -10.87 -15.99 10.84
N TRP A 138 -9.60 -16.25 10.51
CA TRP A 138 -8.54 -16.45 11.51
C TRP A 138 -8.34 -15.21 12.39
N ILE A 139 -8.32 -14.01 11.79
CA ILE A 139 -8.21 -12.75 12.54
C ILE A 139 -9.36 -12.59 13.53
N ASP A 140 -10.59 -12.78 13.06
CA ASP A 140 -11.80 -12.56 13.86
C ASP A 140 -11.95 -13.63 14.96
N ALA A 141 -11.49 -14.86 14.72
CA ALA A 141 -11.49 -15.95 15.70
C ALA A 141 -10.39 -15.83 16.77
N THR A 142 -9.42 -14.93 16.59
CA THR A 142 -8.27 -14.79 17.49
C THR A 142 -8.11 -13.35 17.99
N PRO A 143 -9.11 -12.78 18.69
CA PRO A 143 -9.05 -11.39 19.12
C PRO A 143 -7.91 -11.14 20.12
N GLY A 144 -7.32 -9.94 20.05
CA GLY A 144 -6.33 -9.47 21.04
C GLY A 144 -4.89 -9.95 20.83
N GLN A 145 -4.59 -10.71 19.77
CA GLN A 145 -3.22 -11.02 19.36
C GLN A 145 -2.79 -10.13 18.16
N PRO A 146 -1.49 -10.02 17.84
CA PRO A 146 -1.05 -9.37 16.61
C PRO A 146 -1.29 -10.26 15.38
N HIS A 147 -1.72 -9.66 14.27
CA HIS A 147 -2.06 -10.36 13.03
C HIS A 147 -1.34 -9.83 11.79
N ALA A 148 -0.15 -9.24 11.95
CA ALA A 148 0.65 -8.89 10.79
C ALA A 148 1.04 -10.17 10.03
N ILE A 149 0.78 -10.18 8.72
CA ILE A 149 0.85 -11.38 7.87
C ILE A 149 1.45 -11.08 6.50
N GLY A 150 2.13 -12.06 5.91
CA GLY A 150 2.76 -11.99 4.61
C GLY A 150 4.12 -11.30 4.59
N ARG A 151 4.71 -11.28 3.39
CA ARG A 151 6.03 -10.71 3.07
C ARG A 151 6.19 -9.26 3.51
N TYR A 152 5.08 -8.54 3.52
CA TYR A 152 5.01 -7.11 3.82
C TYR A 152 4.32 -6.80 5.14
N GLN A 153 4.09 -7.81 6.00
CA GLN A 153 3.54 -7.68 7.35
C GLN A 153 2.26 -6.83 7.42
N PHE A 154 1.29 -7.13 6.54
CA PHE A 154 0.04 -6.38 6.49
C PHE A 154 -0.75 -6.54 7.80
N ILE A 155 -1.06 -5.43 8.45
CA ILE A 155 -2.00 -5.43 9.60
C ILE A 155 -3.46 -5.50 9.10
N PRO A 156 -4.40 -6.04 9.91
CA PRO A 156 -5.78 -6.27 9.47
C PRO A 156 -6.49 -5.06 8.86
N ALA A 157 -6.34 -3.87 9.47
CA ALA A 157 -6.96 -2.64 8.99
C ALA A 157 -6.47 -2.26 7.58
N THR A 158 -5.15 -2.35 7.35
CA THR A 158 -4.52 -2.05 6.06
C THR A 158 -4.94 -3.07 5.00
N LEU A 159 -4.91 -4.36 5.32
CA LEU A 159 -5.30 -5.43 4.38
C LEU A 159 -6.75 -5.25 3.93
N ARG A 160 -7.68 -5.04 4.87
CA ARG A 160 -9.11 -4.80 4.55
C ARG A 160 -9.30 -3.54 3.70
N ARG A 161 -8.57 -2.45 3.99
CA ARG A 161 -8.62 -1.21 3.20
C ARG A 161 -8.18 -1.46 1.75
N LEU A 162 -7.02 -2.08 1.54
CA LEU A 162 -6.47 -2.30 0.21
C LEU A 162 -7.34 -3.27 -0.61
N VAL A 163 -7.77 -4.38 -0.01
CA VAL A 163 -8.68 -5.36 -0.64
C VAL A 163 -9.98 -4.69 -1.08
N LYS A 164 -10.59 -3.87 -0.21
CA LYS A 164 -11.81 -3.13 -0.54
C LYS A 164 -11.57 -2.10 -1.65
N HIS A 165 -10.47 -1.33 -1.55
CA HIS A 165 -10.14 -0.29 -2.51
C HIS A 165 -9.91 -0.84 -3.92
N GLN A 166 -9.23 -1.99 -4.02
CA GLN A 166 -8.93 -2.64 -5.29
C GLN A 166 -10.05 -3.60 -5.76
N GLY A 167 -11.10 -3.80 -4.97
CA GLY A 167 -12.21 -4.69 -5.30
C GLY A 167 -11.79 -6.16 -5.40
N VAL A 168 -10.84 -6.59 -4.57
CA VAL A 168 -10.33 -7.97 -4.61
C VAL A 168 -11.38 -8.91 -3.97
N PRO A 169 -11.80 -9.99 -4.65
CA PRO A 169 -12.80 -10.90 -4.11
C PRO A 169 -12.23 -11.68 -2.92
N LEU A 170 -13.05 -11.91 -1.88
CA LEU A 170 -12.62 -12.59 -0.65
C LEU A 170 -12.21 -14.05 -0.85
N GLY A 171 -12.69 -14.70 -1.92
CA GLY A 171 -12.27 -16.06 -2.29
C GLY A 171 -10.90 -16.13 -2.95
N ARG A 172 -10.24 -14.99 -3.25
CA ARG A 172 -8.91 -14.99 -3.85
C ARG A 172 -7.87 -15.42 -2.83
N LYS A 173 -6.95 -16.29 -3.25
CA LYS A 173 -5.75 -16.67 -2.48
C LYS A 173 -4.87 -15.46 -2.21
N PHE A 174 -4.33 -15.39 -1.00
CA PHE A 174 -3.33 -14.41 -0.56
C PHE A 174 -1.92 -14.81 -1.00
N ASN A 175 -1.83 -15.21 -2.27
CA ASN A 175 -0.61 -15.66 -2.92
C ASN A 175 0.38 -14.51 -3.14
N LYS A 176 1.57 -14.84 -3.66
CA LYS A 176 2.67 -13.89 -3.89
C LYS A 176 2.23 -12.68 -4.71
N ASP A 177 1.55 -12.92 -5.84
CA ASP A 177 1.09 -11.85 -6.73
C ASP A 177 0.12 -10.89 -6.04
N LEU A 178 -0.80 -11.39 -5.22
CA LEU A 178 -1.73 -10.52 -4.49
C LEU A 178 -0.98 -9.72 -3.41
N GLN A 179 -0.03 -10.33 -2.70
CA GLN A 179 0.78 -9.61 -1.72
C GLN A 179 1.60 -8.49 -2.38
N ASP A 180 2.24 -8.77 -3.51
CA ASP A 180 3.02 -7.79 -4.27
C ASP A 180 2.11 -6.66 -4.81
N GLN A 181 0.95 -7.00 -5.36
CA GLN A 181 -0.04 -6.03 -5.84
C GLN A 181 -0.50 -5.07 -4.73
N LEU A 182 -0.74 -5.58 -3.53
CA LEU A 182 -1.16 -4.77 -2.38
C LEU A 182 0.01 -3.93 -1.84
N ALA A 183 1.22 -4.47 -1.82
CA ALA A 183 2.43 -3.75 -1.40
C ALA A 183 2.81 -2.63 -2.38
N HIS A 184 2.65 -2.86 -3.69
CA HIS A 184 2.88 -1.82 -4.70
C HIS A 184 1.95 -0.63 -4.46
N GLN A 185 0.68 -0.86 -4.13
CA GLN A 185 -0.23 0.26 -3.79
C GLN A 185 0.27 1.08 -2.59
N LEU A 186 0.85 0.43 -1.57
CA LEU A 186 1.44 1.13 -0.43
C LEU A 186 2.72 1.89 -0.80
N ILE A 187 3.52 1.36 -1.72
CA ILE A 187 4.70 2.05 -2.26
C ILE A 187 4.27 3.29 -3.07
N GLU A 188 3.20 3.20 -3.86
CA GLU A 188 2.62 4.37 -4.54
C GLU A 188 2.09 5.41 -3.53
N GLU A 189 1.39 4.96 -2.48
CA GLU A 189 0.92 5.82 -1.38
C GLU A 189 2.09 6.51 -0.63
N ALA A 190 3.25 5.87 -0.54
CA ALA A 190 4.46 6.47 0.04
C ALA A 190 5.08 7.57 -0.84
N GLY A 191 4.66 7.66 -2.10
CA GLY A 191 5.05 8.72 -3.01
C GLY A 191 5.96 8.27 -4.16
N LEU A 192 5.93 7.00 -4.56
CA LEU A 192 6.77 6.49 -5.64
C LEU A 192 6.61 7.34 -6.91
N SER A 193 5.37 7.58 -7.35
CA SER A 193 5.11 8.40 -8.54
C SER A 193 5.67 9.83 -8.44
N GLN A 194 5.57 10.48 -7.26
CA GLN A 194 6.10 11.82 -7.02
C GLN A 194 7.64 11.82 -6.99
N PHE A 195 8.24 10.79 -6.38
CA PHE A 195 9.69 10.61 -6.40
C PHE A 195 10.22 10.44 -7.82
N LYS A 196 9.55 9.60 -8.64
CA LYS A 196 9.89 9.39 -10.06
C LYS A 196 9.78 10.66 -10.90
N ALA A 197 8.86 11.54 -10.55
CA ALA A 197 8.67 12.83 -11.23
C ALA A 197 9.70 13.90 -10.80
N GLY A 198 10.50 13.64 -9.76
CA GLY A 198 11.42 14.64 -9.18
C GLY A 198 10.75 15.60 -8.20
N ASP A 199 9.47 15.41 -7.90
CA ASP A 199 8.67 16.25 -6.99
C ASP A 199 8.90 15.88 -5.50
N MET A 200 9.61 14.79 -5.24
CA MET A 200 9.93 14.31 -3.90
C MET A 200 11.39 13.90 -3.83
N THR A 201 12.08 14.26 -2.74
CA THR A 201 13.45 13.78 -2.50
C THR A 201 13.46 12.30 -2.12
N GLN A 202 14.56 11.60 -2.41
CA GLN A 202 14.72 10.19 -2.02
C GLN A 202 14.60 10.00 -0.51
N THR A 203 15.20 10.88 0.30
CA THR A 203 15.10 10.83 1.77
C THR A 203 13.66 10.98 2.24
N THR A 204 12.86 11.86 1.62
CA THR A 204 11.43 12.00 1.93
C THR A 204 10.67 10.73 1.58
N PHE A 205 10.90 10.16 0.40
CA PHE A 205 10.28 8.90 -0.03
C PHE A 205 10.62 7.75 0.94
N MET A 206 11.88 7.57 1.27
CA MET A 206 12.35 6.55 2.22
C MET A 206 11.74 6.72 3.62
N ASN A 207 11.61 7.96 4.10
CA ASN A 207 10.93 8.25 5.36
C ASN A 207 9.44 7.96 5.30
N ASN A 208 8.78 8.15 4.15
CA ASN A 208 7.38 7.78 3.97
C ASN A 208 7.20 6.26 3.97
N LEU A 209 8.10 5.50 3.33
CA LEU A 209 8.12 4.04 3.44
C LEU A 209 8.26 3.59 4.90
N ALA A 210 9.13 4.23 5.68
CA ALA A 210 9.30 3.93 7.11
C ALA A 210 8.09 4.28 8.00
N LYS A 211 7.13 5.07 7.50
CA LYS A 211 5.83 5.29 8.16
C LYS A 211 4.83 4.17 7.86
N ILE A 212 5.10 3.30 6.89
CA ILE A 212 4.24 2.16 6.54
C ILE A 212 4.81 0.88 7.15
N TRP A 213 6.12 0.68 7.04
CA TRP A 213 6.83 -0.52 7.46
C TRP A 213 7.75 -0.23 8.65
N ALA A 214 7.42 -0.83 9.79
CA ALA A 214 8.07 -0.52 11.07
C ALA A 214 9.52 -1.02 11.16
N GLY A 215 9.89 -2.03 10.37
CA GLY A 215 11.26 -2.53 10.27
C GLY A 215 12.21 -1.56 9.56
N LEU A 216 11.68 -0.63 8.75
CA LEU A 216 12.50 0.39 8.09
C LEU A 216 12.86 1.54 9.05
N PRO A 217 14.11 2.02 9.03
CA PRO A 217 14.51 3.20 9.77
C PRO A 217 14.08 4.48 9.03
N THR A 218 13.75 5.51 9.81
CA THR A 218 13.73 6.90 9.33
C THR A 218 15.15 7.46 9.26
N SER A 219 15.31 8.66 8.71
CA SER A 219 16.61 9.33 8.57
C SER A 219 17.34 9.64 9.88
N ASN A 220 16.69 9.46 11.04
CA ASN A 220 17.33 9.52 12.35
C ASN A 220 17.86 8.15 12.85
N GLY A 221 17.76 7.10 12.02
CA GLY A 221 18.19 5.73 12.33
C GLY A 221 17.18 4.89 13.13
N LYS A 222 16.06 5.46 13.58
CA LYS A 222 15.01 4.76 14.34
C LYS A 222 13.81 4.47 13.46
N SER A 223 13.10 3.39 13.78
CA SER A 223 11.76 3.16 13.26
C SER A 223 10.86 4.34 13.57
N TYR A 224 9.95 4.69 12.66
CA TYR A 224 8.90 5.67 12.93
C TYR A 224 8.07 5.28 14.16
N TYR A 225 7.93 3.97 14.42
CA TYR A 225 7.18 3.40 15.52
C TYR A 225 8.06 3.01 16.71
N HIS A 226 9.26 3.56 16.86
CA HIS A 226 10.16 3.22 17.95
C HIS A 226 9.47 3.37 19.33
N ASN A 227 9.61 2.36 20.19
CA ASN A 227 8.95 2.22 21.50
C ASN A 227 7.43 2.04 21.48
N TYR A 228 6.80 1.96 20.30
CA TYR A 228 5.40 1.60 20.18
C TYR A 228 5.26 0.10 19.93
N ALA A 229 4.57 -0.61 20.84
CA ALA A 229 4.30 -2.05 20.70
C ALA A 229 5.55 -2.93 20.43
N GLY A 230 6.72 -2.53 20.92
CA GLY A 230 7.98 -3.25 20.71
C GLY A 230 8.62 -3.05 19.34
N ASN A 231 8.09 -2.16 18.50
CA ASN A 231 8.63 -1.89 17.17
C ASN A 231 10.02 -1.24 17.22
N ARG A 232 10.88 -1.70 16.31
CA ARG A 232 12.24 -1.20 16.12
C ARG A 232 12.65 -1.37 14.66
N ALA A 233 13.59 -0.54 14.20
CA ALA A 233 14.21 -0.76 12.90
C ALA A 233 15.03 -2.04 12.96
N THR A 234 14.93 -2.86 11.92
CA THR A 234 15.65 -4.13 11.77
C THR A 234 16.89 -3.99 10.89
N VAL A 235 17.00 -2.87 10.16
CA VAL A 235 18.15 -2.48 9.34
C VAL A 235 18.61 -1.05 9.69
N SER A 236 19.87 -0.71 9.40
CA SER A 236 20.39 0.65 9.61
C SER A 236 20.00 1.60 8.48
N TRP A 237 19.98 2.91 8.77
CA TRP A 237 19.71 3.93 7.75
C TRP A 237 20.72 3.88 6.60
N ASP A 238 22.00 3.72 6.90
CA ASP A 238 23.06 3.69 5.86
C ASP A 238 22.92 2.48 4.94
N SER A 239 22.61 1.29 5.49
CA SER A 239 22.35 0.09 4.69
C SER A 239 21.09 0.25 3.83
N TYR A 240 20.02 0.80 4.41
CA TYR A 240 18.79 1.09 3.69
C TYR A 240 19.04 2.08 2.54
N LYS A 241 19.72 3.19 2.82
CA LYS A 241 20.05 4.22 1.82
C LYS A 241 20.92 3.66 0.70
N ALA A 242 21.96 2.89 1.02
CA ALA A 242 22.84 2.30 0.00
C ALA A 242 22.08 1.39 -0.98
N ARG A 243 21.11 0.59 -0.49
CA ARG A 243 20.27 -0.26 -1.34
C ARG A 243 19.32 0.57 -2.20
N MET A 244 18.72 1.62 -1.65
CA MET A 244 17.87 2.53 -2.44
C MET A 244 18.67 3.30 -3.49
N ASP A 245 19.89 3.77 -3.16
CA ASP A 245 20.78 4.43 -4.11
C ASP A 245 21.11 3.50 -5.30
N ALA A 246 21.37 2.20 -5.04
CA ALA A 246 21.63 1.22 -6.08
C ALA A 246 20.44 1.02 -7.05
N ILE A 247 19.22 1.02 -6.52
CA ILE A 247 17.98 0.88 -7.32
C ILE A 247 17.76 2.08 -8.24
N PHE A 248 18.16 3.29 -7.81
CA PHE A 248 17.87 4.53 -8.55
C PHE A 248 19.05 5.05 -9.39
N SER A 249 20.24 4.50 -9.22
CA SER A 249 21.43 4.87 -10.01
C SER A 249 21.61 4.04 -11.28
N SER A 250 20.73 3.06 -11.54
CA SER A 250 20.83 2.09 -12.63
C SER A 250 19.98 2.43 -13.86
#